data_AF-A0A7H4MQZ0-F1
#
_entry.id   AF-A0A7H4MQZ0-F1
#
_cell.length_a   1.000
_cell.length_b   1.000
_cell.length_c   1.000
_cell.angle_alpha   90.00
_cell.angle_beta   90.00
_cell.angle_gamma   90.00
#
_symmetry.space_group_name_H-M   'P 1'
#
loop_
_entity.id
_entity.type
_entity.pdbx_description
1 polymer ?
#
loop_
_entity_poly.entity_id
_entity_poly.type
_entity_poly.pdbx_seq_one_letter_code
_entity_poly.pdbx_strand_id
1 'polypeptide(L)' 'MTVIYHTTITRIGACATMALEEQMLITFREGAPADIEEYCFIHNHGELAGP' A
#
# COMPACT_ATOMS: atom_id res chain seq x y z
N MET A 1 20.26 -8.93 7.27
CA MET A 1 19.25 -7.86 7.13
C MET A 1 17.94 -8.48 7.58
N THR A 2 17.48 -8.17 8.79
CA THR A 2 16.30 -8.82 9.38
C THR A 2 15.08 -8.00 9.02
N VAL A 3 14.13 -8.59 8.30
CA VAL A 3 12.86 -7.95 7.97
C VAL A 3 12.03 -7.90 9.24
N ILE A 4 11.72 -6.70 9.72
CA ILE A 4 10.95 -6.46 10.96
C ILE A 4 9.46 -6.24 10.70
N TYR A 5 9.10 -6.02 9.44
CA TYR A 5 7.73 -5.80 9.01
C TYR A 5 7.58 -6.29 7.59
N HIS A 6 6.56 -7.12 7.37
CA HIS A 6 6.19 -7.59 6.05
C HIS A 6 4.69 -7.33 5.85
N THR A 7 4.33 -6.75 4.72
CA THR A 7 2.94 -6.55 4.31
C THR A 7 2.77 -6.94 2.85
N THR A 8 1.59 -7.44 2.50
CA THR A 8 1.22 -7.80 1.14
C THR A 8 0.21 -6.80 0.61
N ILE A 9 0.50 -6.24 -0.56
CA ILE A 9 -0.42 -5.39 -1.30
C ILE A 9 -1.46 -6.30 -1.96
N THR A 10 -2.73 -6.11 -1.60
CA THR A 10 -3.85 -6.91 -2.11
C THR A 10 -4.51 -6.26 -3.32
N ARG A 11 -4.50 -4.93 -3.41
CA ARG A 11 -5.01 -4.18 -4.57
C ARG A 11 -4.12 -3.00 -4.89
N ILE A 12 -4.00 -2.74 -6.19
CA ILE A 12 -3.28 -1.58 -6.74
C ILE A 12 -4.29 -0.81 -7.56
N GLY A 13 -4.50 0.46 -7.21
CA GLY A 13 -5.32 1.37 -8.01
C GLY A 13 -4.72 1.66 -9.37
N ALA A 14 -5.56 1.93 -10.38
CA ALA A 14 -5.12 2.17 -11.76
C ALA A 14 -4.21 3.41 -11.89
N CYS A 15 -4.41 4.44 -11.07
CA CYS A 15 -3.58 5.64 -10.99
C CYS A 15 -2.46 5.53 -9.95
N ALA A 16 -2.43 4.48 -9.13
CA ALA A 16 -1.40 4.32 -8.10
C ALA A 16 0.01 4.19 -8.71
N THR A 17 0.11 3.61 -9.91
CA THR A 17 1.37 3.53 -10.66
C THR A 17 1.88 4.88 -11.13
N MET A 18 1.01 5.82 -11.49
CA MET A 18 1.43 7.18 -11.88
C MET A 18 2.11 7.90 -10.72
N ALA A 19 1.59 7.75 -9.49
CA ALA A 19 2.24 8.29 -8.31
C ALA A 19 3.62 7.65 -8.11
N LEU A 20 3.75 6.33 -8.33
CA LEU A 20 5.02 5.61 -8.21
C LEU A 20 6.06 6.08 -9.24
N GLU A 21 5.63 6.39 -10.47
CA GLU A 21 6.49 6.98 -11.51
C GLU A 21 7.05 8.34 -11.08
N GLU A 22 6.25 9.13 -10.37
CA GLU A 22 6.65 10.40 -9.74
C GLU A 22 7.42 10.21 -8.41
N GLN A 23 7.93 9.00 -8.13
CA GLN A 23 8.61 8.62 -6.89
C GLN A 23 7.74 8.79 -5.62
N MET A 24 6.42 8.71 -5.74
CA MET A 24 5.46 8.88 -4.66
C MET A 24 4.63 7.61 -4.42
N LEU A 25 4.78 7.00 -3.25
CA LEU A 25 4.02 5.79 -2.89
C LEU A 25 2.92 6.12 -1.89
N ILE A 26 1.66 6.03 -2.31
CA ILE A 26 0.50 6.25 -1.45
C ILE A 26 -0.07 4.90 -1.04
N THR A 27 0.07 4.53 0.24
CA THR A 27 -0.46 3.26 0.75
C THR A 27 -1.69 3.51 1.62
N PHE A 28 -2.70 2.64 1.51
CA PHE A 28 -3.90 2.70 2.32
C PHE A 28 -4.23 1.33 2.91
N ARG A 29 -4.92 1.32 4.06
CA ARG A 29 -5.48 0.08 4.61
C ARG A 29 -6.76 -0.30 3.87
N GLU A 30 -7.15 -1.57 3.97
CA GLU A 30 -8.42 -2.08 3.44
C GLU A 30 -9.61 -1.21 3.94
N GLY A 31 -10.48 -0.79 3.02
CA GLY A 31 -11.60 0.11 3.29
C GLY A 31 -11.42 1.56 2.82
N ALA A 32 -10.49 1.83 1.91
CA ALA A 32 -10.44 3.12 1.21
C ALA A 32 -11.73 3.33 0.38
N PRO A 33 -12.28 4.55 0.30
CA PRO A 33 -13.38 4.85 -0.62
C PRO A 33 -12.96 4.60 -2.07
N ALA A 34 -13.88 4.16 -2.92
CA ALA A 34 -13.61 3.80 -4.32
C ALA A 34 -12.84 4.88 -5.09
N ASP A 35 -13.19 6.15 -4.90
CA ASP A 35 -12.51 7.29 -5.54
C ASP A 35 -11.02 7.43 -5.16
N ILE A 36 -10.65 7.07 -3.92
CA ILE A 36 -9.28 7.16 -3.43
C ILE A 36 -8.50 5.87 -3.70
N GLU A 37 -9.21 4.75 -3.75
CA GLU A 37 -8.66 3.42 -3.99
C GLU A 37 -7.96 3.34 -5.36
N GLU A 38 -8.46 4.05 -6.37
CA GLU A 38 -7.82 4.14 -7.69
C GLU A 38 -6.43 4.77 -7.65
N TYR A 39 -6.10 5.56 -6.63
CA TYR A 39 -4.81 6.22 -6.47
C TYR A 39 -3.89 5.55 -5.43
N CYS A 40 -4.37 4.50 -4.75
CA CYS A 40 -3.66 3.94 -3.60
C CYS A 40 -3.21 2.49 -3.81
N PHE A 41 -2.15 2.13 -3.08
CA PHE A 41 -1.73 0.76 -2.85
C PHE A 41 -2.41 0.24 -1.59
N ILE A 42 -3.42 -0.60 -1.77
CA ILE A 42 -4.14 -1.21 -0.65
C ILE A 42 -3.32 -2.39 -0.15
N HIS A 43 -2.89 -2.29 1.10
CA HIS A 43 -2.16 -3.35 1.77
C HIS A 43 -2.93 -3.83 2.99
N ASN A 44 -2.81 -5.12 3.26
CA ASN A 44 -3.35 -5.70 4.48
C ASN A 44 -2.39 -5.49 5.66
N HIS A 45 -2.92 -5.47 6.88
CA HIS A 45 -2.10 -5.25 8.07
C HIS A 45 -0.94 -6.23 8.09
N GLY A 46 0.28 -5.71 7.99
CA GLY A 46 1.48 -6.53 8.07
C GLY A 46 1.73 -6.94 9.51
N GLU A 47 2.28 -8.14 9.71
CA GLU A 47 2.78 -8.51 11.02
C GLU A 47 4.06 -7.70 11.30
N LEU A 48 3.95 -6.81 12.29
CA LEU A 48 5.09 -6.08 12.81
C LEU A 48 5.76 -6.94 13.88
N ALA A 49 6.79 -7.66 13.46
CA ALA A 49 7.69 -8.38 14.35
C ALA A 49 8.67 -7.38 14.99
N GLY A 50 8.12 -6.45 15.78
CA GLY A 50 8.89 -5.55 16.65
C GLY A 50 9.01 -6.15 18.06
N PRO A 51 10.10 -5.87 18.79
CA PRO A 51 10.31 -6.35 20.16
C PRO A 51 9.32 -5.79 21.18
#